data_AF-A0A924UCM9-F1
#
_entry.id   AF-A0A924UCM9-F1
#
_cell.length_a   1.000
_cell.length_b   1.000
_cell.length_c   1.000
_cell.angle_alpha   90.00
_cell.angle_beta   90.00
_cell.angle_gamma   90.00
#
_symmetry.space_group_name_H-M   'P 1'
#
loop_
_entity.id
_entity.type
_entity.pdbx_description
1 polymer ?
#
loop_
_entity_poly.entity_id
_entity_poly.type
_entity_poly.pdbx_seq_one_letter_code
_entity_poly.pdbx_strand_id
1 'polypeptide(L)'
;AVLLAALHDCTGLVAFDPNMRPRLWPDKATMAAAGAEAAGVADIVLPSFEEEQALHGDADPQATLARYHALGPATVVVKNGGGRVWAASGIGAGGGVWYDPAAIEPIDTTAAGDSFNAGFLVAHMTGSGLVEAMAAGSALAARVIRQPGALVPPVT
;
A
#
# COMPACT_ATOMS: atom_id res chain seq x y z
N ALA A 1 3.32 -18.00 12.39
CA ALA A 1 2.33 -19.01 12.82
C ALA A 1 1.28 -18.45 13.79
N VAL A 2 1.56 -18.23 15.08
CA VAL A 2 0.51 -17.86 16.07
C VAL A 2 -0.16 -16.50 15.79
N LEU A 3 0.62 -15.48 15.41
CA LEU A 3 0.07 -14.13 15.12
C LEU A 3 -0.83 -14.13 13.88
N LEU A 4 -0.41 -14.74 12.78
CA LEU A 4 -1.17 -14.75 11.53
C LEU A 4 -2.46 -15.55 11.66
N ALA A 5 -2.43 -16.66 12.42
CA ALA A 5 -3.64 -17.40 12.77
C ALA A 5 -4.61 -16.55 13.63
N ALA A 6 -4.09 -15.79 14.60
CA ALA A 6 -4.92 -14.91 15.42
C ALA A 6 -5.49 -13.72 14.62
N LEU A 7 -4.78 -13.23 13.60
CA LEU A 7 -5.27 -12.18 12.71
C LEU A 7 -6.37 -12.68 11.78
N HIS A 8 -6.24 -13.91 11.27
CA HIS A 8 -7.27 -14.55 10.46
C HIS A 8 -8.62 -14.67 11.20
N ASP A 9 -8.58 -14.95 12.51
CA ASP A 9 -9.79 -15.11 13.32
C ASP A 9 -10.28 -13.80 13.95
N CYS A 10 -9.68 -12.66 13.61
CA CYS A 10 -10.04 -11.37 14.19
C CYS A 10 -11.29 -10.78 13.52
N THR A 11 -12.13 -10.10 14.31
CA THR A 11 -13.34 -9.42 13.80
C THR A 11 -13.07 -7.99 13.31
N GLY A 12 -11.83 -7.51 13.46
CA GLY A 12 -11.38 -6.22 12.97
C GLY A 12 -10.85 -6.31 11.53
N LEU A 13 -10.53 -5.17 10.94
CA LEU A 13 -9.84 -5.12 9.66
C LEU A 13 -8.32 -5.17 9.86
N VAL A 14 -7.66 -6.02 9.08
CA VAL A 14 -6.20 -6.14 9.05
C VAL A 14 -5.67 -5.42 7.81
N ALA A 15 -4.86 -4.38 8.04
CA ALA A 15 -4.13 -3.68 6.97
C ALA A 15 -2.65 -4.06 7.02
N PHE A 16 -2.07 -4.36 5.85
CA PHE A 16 -0.68 -4.76 5.69
C PHE A 16 0.03 -3.92 4.64
N ASP A 17 1.18 -3.34 5.02
CA ASP A 17 2.14 -2.75 4.09
C ASP A 17 3.39 -3.65 4.07
N PRO A 18 3.72 -4.29 2.92
CA PRO A 18 4.92 -5.12 2.80
C PRO A 18 6.22 -4.40 3.14
N ASN A 19 6.29 -3.07 2.89
CA ASN A 19 7.40 -2.16 3.20
C ASN A 19 8.78 -2.84 3.16
N MET A 20 9.17 -3.31 1.98
CA MET A 20 10.20 -4.34 1.85
C MET A 20 11.58 -3.81 2.23
N ARG A 21 12.26 -4.51 3.16
CA ARG A 21 13.62 -4.15 3.62
C ARG A 21 14.55 -5.35 3.54
N PRO A 22 15.11 -5.67 2.35
CA PRO A 22 15.91 -6.89 2.13
C PRO A 22 17.06 -7.09 3.13
N ARG A 23 17.65 -6.01 3.66
CA ARG A 23 18.73 -6.06 4.65
C ARG A 23 18.31 -6.63 6.01
N LEU A 24 17.00 -6.68 6.30
CA LEU A 24 16.46 -7.23 7.54
C LEU A 24 16.14 -8.73 7.43
N TRP A 25 16.35 -9.33 6.26
CA TRP A 25 16.01 -10.71 5.97
C TRP A 25 17.25 -11.53 5.61
N PRO A 26 17.25 -12.85 5.88
CA PRO A 26 18.34 -13.72 5.46
C PRO A 26 18.54 -13.72 3.94
N ASP A 27 17.43 -13.68 3.19
CA ASP A 27 17.41 -13.65 1.75
C ASP A 27 16.05 -13.13 1.22
N LYS A 28 16.02 -12.83 -0.09
CA LYS A 28 14.82 -12.30 -0.77
C LYS A 28 13.67 -13.30 -0.85
N ALA A 29 13.95 -14.61 -0.96
CA ALA A 29 12.91 -15.62 -1.10
C ALA A 29 12.15 -15.80 0.22
N THR A 30 12.86 -15.80 1.35
CA THR A 30 12.28 -15.83 2.69
C THR A 30 11.40 -14.60 2.95
N MET A 31 11.88 -13.40 2.57
CA MET A 31 11.10 -12.16 2.67
C MET A 31 9.82 -12.22 1.80
N ALA A 32 9.95 -12.67 0.55
CA ALA A 32 8.82 -12.80 -0.37
C ALA A 32 7.76 -13.79 0.15
N ALA A 33 8.19 -14.94 0.66
CA ALA A 33 7.29 -15.96 1.22
C ALA A 33 6.54 -15.44 2.46
N ALA A 34 7.26 -14.79 3.38
CA ALA A 34 6.64 -14.20 4.58
C ALA A 34 5.68 -13.05 4.22
N GLY A 35 6.03 -12.22 3.25
CA GLY A 35 5.16 -11.16 2.74
C GLY A 35 3.87 -11.71 2.12
N ALA A 36 3.96 -12.79 1.34
CA ALA A 36 2.80 -13.45 0.77
C ALA A 36 1.89 -14.07 1.84
N GLU A 37 2.46 -14.70 2.87
CA GLU A 37 1.69 -15.25 4.00
C GLU A 37 0.95 -14.15 4.76
N ALA A 38 1.62 -13.01 5.03
CA ALA A 38 1.01 -11.87 5.70
C ALA A 38 -0.09 -11.20 4.85
N ALA A 39 0.15 -11.05 3.54
CA ALA A 39 -0.84 -10.50 2.62
C ALA A 39 -2.09 -11.39 2.48
N GLY A 40 -1.93 -12.72 2.54
CA GLY A 40 -3.04 -13.67 2.45
C GLY A 40 -3.97 -13.69 3.66
N VAL A 41 -3.57 -13.09 4.79
CA VAL A 41 -4.43 -12.94 5.99
C VAL A 41 -4.87 -11.49 6.24
N ALA A 42 -4.54 -10.57 5.33
CA ALA A 42 -4.91 -9.17 5.43
C ALA A 42 -6.19 -8.87 4.63
N ASP A 43 -6.98 -7.91 5.10
CA ASP A 43 -8.14 -7.40 4.35
C ASP A 43 -7.74 -6.30 3.36
N ILE A 44 -6.71 -5.51 3.73
CA ILE A 44 -6.20 -4.39 2.94
C ILE A 44 -4.68 -4.55 2.78
N VAL A 45 -4.18 -4.55 1.54
CA VAL A 45 -2.75 -4.61 1.25
C VAL A 45 -2.31 -3.36 0.48
N LEU A 46 -1.27 -2.67 0.96
CA LEU A 46 -0.83 -1.38 0.41
C LEU A 46 0.63 -1.44 -0.11
N PRO A 47 0.94 -2.20 -1.18
CA PRO A 47 2.30 -2.36 -1.66
C PRO A 47 2.84 -1.13 -2.41
N SER A 48 4.16 -1.06 -2.55
CA SER A 48 4.85 -0.10 -3.41
C SER A 48 5.31 -0.78 -4.70
N PHE A 49 4.88 -0.30 -5.87
CA PHE A 49 5.25 -0.90 -7.15
C PHE A 49 6.76 -1.01 -7.36
N GLU A 50 7.54 -0.01 -6.94
CA GLU A 50 9.00 -0.04 -7.07
C GLU A 50 9.63 -1.22 -6.32
N GLU A 51 9.15 -1.47 -5.09
CA GLU A 51 9.64 -2.57 -4.25
C GLU A 51 9.23 -3.92 -4.84
N GLU A 52 7.98 -4.02 -5.32
CA GLU A 52 7.41 -5.23 -5.90
C GLU A 52 8.05 -5.57 -7.25
N GLN A 53 8.31 -4.57 -8.10
CA GLN A 53 9.06 -4.74 -9.34
C GLN A 53 10.48 -5.26 -9.06
N ALA A 54 11.16 -4.70 -8.07
CA ALA A 54 12.51 -5.12 -7.71
C ALA A 54 12.61 -6.54 -7.12
N LEU A 55 11.52 -7.03 -6.50
CA LEU A 55 11.47 -8.36 -5.89
C LEU A 55 10.89 -9.43 -6.82
N HIS A 56 9.77 -9.13 -7.47
CA HIS A 56 8.97 -10.09 -8.23
C HIS A 56 9.07 -9.91 -9.75
N GLY A 57 9.58 -8.77 -10.23
CA GLY A 57 9.67 -8.48 -11.66
C GLY A 57 8.33 -8.13 -12.31
N ASP A 58 7.37 -7.62 -11.52
CA ASP A 58 6.08 -7.18 -12.05
C ASP A 58 6.27 -6.08 -13.12
N ALA A 59 5.57 -6.24 -14.25
CA ALA A 59 5.75 -5.38 -15.41
C ALA A 59 5.21 -3.95 -15.20
N ASP A 60 4.10 -3.84 -14.46
CA ASP A 60 3.40 -2.59 -14.18
C ASP A 60 2.61 -2.69 -12.85
N PRO A 61 2.08 -1.57 -12.31
CA PRO A 61 1.32 -1.60 -11.06
C PRO A 61 0.07 -2.51 -11.10
N GLN A 62 -0.50 -2.77 -12.28
CA GLN A 62 -1.67 -3.63 -12.42
C GLN A 62 -1.29 -5.11 -12.28
N ALA A 63 -0.08 -5.49 -12.71
CA ALA A 63 0.48 -6.82 -12.45
C ALA A 63 0.68 -7.06 -10.94
N THR A 64 1.21 -6.08 -10.22
CA THR A 64 1.30 -6.13 -8.74
C THR A 64 -0.09 -6.23 -8.10
N LEU A 65 -1.04 -5.43 -8.57
CA LEU A 65 -2.42 -5.44 -8.09
C LEU A 65 -3.04 -6.83 -8.24
N ALA A 66 -2.90 -7.44 -9.43
CA ALA A 66 -3.44 -8.77 -9.73
C ALA A 66 -2.78 -9.87 -8.89
N ARG A 67 -1.46 -9.82 -8.71
CA ARG A 67 -0.72 -10.80 -7.90
C ARG A 67 -1.16 -10.78 -6.44
N TYR A 68 -1.30 -9.60 -5.83
CA TYR A 68 -1.78 -9.49 -4.45
C TYR A 68 -3.24 -9.90 -4.31
N HIS A 69 -4.12 -9.51 -5.24
CA HIS A 69 -5.52 -9.94 -5.22
C HIS A 69 -5.67 -11.46 -5.27
N ALA A 70 -4.80 -12.15 -6.00
CA ALA A 70 -4.77 -13.61 -6.06
C ALA A 70 -4.44 -14.29 -4.71
N LEU A 71 -3.93 -13.55 -3.71
CA LEU A 71 -3.65 -14.05 -2.37
C LEU A 71 -4.87 -14.01 -1.43
N GLY A 72 -5.95 -13.32 -1.81
CA GLY A 72 -7.20 -13.22 -1.03
C GLY A 72 -7.59 -11.87 -0.38
N PRO A 73 -6.75 -10.82 -0.28
CA PRO A 73 -7.18 -9.58 0.37
C PRO A 73 -8.35 -8.93 -0.37
N ALA A 74 -9.33 -8.43 0.38
CA ALA A 74 -10.51 -7.80 -0.19
C ALA A 74 -10.18 -6.51 -0.94
N THR A 75 -9.17 -5.75 -0.47
CA THR A 75 -8.73 -4.49 -1.05
C THR A 75 -7.20 -4.47 -1.22
N VAL A 76 -6.73 -4.06 -2.40
CA VAL A 76 -5.30 -3.86 -2.67
C VAL A 76 -5.10 -2.47 -3.28
N VAL A 77 -4.08 -1.74 -2.82
CA VAL A 77 -3.75 -0.37 -3.26
C VAL A 77 -2.27 -0.26 -3.57
N VAL A 78 -1.92 -0.24 -4.86
CA VAL A 78 -0.53 -0.17 -5.33
C VAL A 78 -0.09 1.29 -5.46
N LYS A 79 0.80 1.70 -4.57
CA LYS A 79 1.49 3.00 -4.60
C LYS A 79 2.54 2.98 -5.71
N ASN A 80 2.63 4.05 -6.49
CA ASN A 80 3.54 4.13 -7.65
C ASN A 80 4.37 5.43 -7.67
N GLY A 81 4.82 5.89 -6.49
CA GLY A 81 5.55 7.14 -6.36
C GLY A 81 4.75 8.32 -6.92
N GLY A 82 5.31 9.02 -7.92
CA GLY A 82 4.63 10.11 -8.63
C GLY A 82 3.72 9.66 -9.78
N GLY A 83 3.63 8.37 -10.07
CA GLY A 83 2.75 7.81 -11.08
C GLY A 83 1.36 7.47 -10.54
N ARG A 84 0.49 6.96 -11.43
CA ARG A 84 -0.87 6.53 -11.08
C ARG A 84 -0.87 5.49 -9.97
N VAL A 85 -1.68 5.75 -8.96
CA VAL A 85 -2.01 4.79 -7.90
C VAL A 85 -3.15 3.92 -8.40
N TRP A 86 -3.05 2.61 -8.20
CA TRP A 86 -4.07 1.65 -8.61
C TRP A 86 -4.69 0.98 -7.40
N ALA A 87 -6.00 0.77 -7.41
CA ALA A 87 -6.69 0.03 -6.37
C ALA A 87 -7.76 -0.89 -6.94
N ALA A 88 -8.01 -2.00 -6.28
CA ALA A 88 -9.17 -2.85 -6.56
C ALA A 88 -9.72 -3.35 -5.24
N SER A 89 -11.06 -3.44 -5.18
CA SER A 89 -11.77 -4.01 -4.05
C SER A 89 -12.88 -4.95 -4.54
N GLY A 90 -13.06 -6.07 -3.86
CA GLY A 90 -14.05 -7.11 -4.19
C GLY A 90 -13.53 -8.21 -5.12
N ILE A 91 -14.14 -9.39 -5.00
CA ILE A 91 -13.77 -10.59 -5.76
C ILE A 91 -14.09 -10.39 -7.25
N GLY A 92 -13.12 -10.63 -8.13
CA GLY A 92 -13.32 -10.54 -9.58
C GLY A 92 -13.40 -9.12 -10.14
N ALA A 93 -12.94 -8.12 -9.38
CA ALA A 93 -12.81 -6.74 -9.84
C ALA A 93 -11.78 -6.61 -10.97
N GLY A 94 -12.21 -6.94 -12.20
CA GLY A 94 -11.39 -6.78 -13.40
C GLY A 94 -10.97 -5.33 -13.59
N GLY A 95 -9.65 -5.10 -13.74
CA GLY A 95 -9.08 -3.83 -14.19
C GLY A 95 -8.74 -2.81 -13.11
N GLY A 96 -9.31 -2.90 -11.90
CA GLY A 96 -9.12 -1.91 -10.84
C GLY A 96 -9.56 -0.49 -11.23
N VAL A 97 -9.45 0.44 -10.30
CA VAL A 97 -9.56 1.89 -10.50
C VAL A 97 -8.21 2.54 -10.28
N TRP A 98 -8.01 3.74 -10.81
CA TRP A 98 -6.78 4.49 -10.62
C TRP A 98 -7.04 5.94 -10.24
N TYR A 99 -6.04 6.53 -9.61
CA TYR A 99 -5.96 7.96 -9.31
C TYR A 99 -4.61 8.49 -9.80
N ASP A 100 -4.63 9.64 -10.46
CA ASP A 100 -3.44 10.31 -10.98
C ASP A 100 -3.05 11.46 -10.03
N PRO A 101 -2.00 11.30 -9.20
CA PRO A 101 -1.59 12.33 -8.27
C PRO A 101 -1.00 13.54 -9.01
N ALA A 102 -1.19 14.73 -8.45
CA ALA A 102 -0.55 15.92 -8.99
C ALA A 102 0.99 15.80 -8.93
N ALA A 103 1.68 16.22 -9.99
CA ALA A 103 3.14 16.26 -10.01
C ALA A 103 3.66 17.25 -8.96
N ILE A 104 4.59 16.78 -8.12
CA ILE A 104 5.19 17.54 -7.02
C ILE A 104 6.68 17.23 -6.97
N GLU A 105 7.51 18.27 -6.79
CA GLU A 105 8.93 18.11 -6.52
C GLU A 105 9.14 17.84 -5.01
N PRO A 106 9.68 16.68 -4.61
CA PRO A 106 9.90 16.35 -3.20
C PRO A 106 11.14 17.06 -2.64
N ILE A 107 11.08 17.46 -1.37
CA ILE A 107 12.24 17.90 -0.58
C ILE A 107 12.87 16.69 0.12
N ASP A 108 12.04 15.80 0.67
CA ASP A 108 12.45 14.57 1.37
C ASP A 108 11.35 13.52 1.16
N THR A 109 11.67 12.34 0.63
CA THR A 109 10.66 11.29 0.37
C THR A 109 10.43 10.38 1.58
N THR A 110 11.12 10.64 2.69
CA THR A 110 10.94 9.90 3.94
C THR A 110 9.48 9.95 4.39
N ALA A 111 8.92 8.81 4.77
CA ALA A 111 7.53 8.64 5.21
C ALA A 111 6.44 8.93 4.16
N ALA A 112 6.77 9.06 2.86
CA ALA A 112 5.76 9.21 1.80
C ALA A 112 4.76 8.04 1.77
N GLY A 113 5.25 6.80 1.88
CA GLY A 113 4.40 5.60 1.91
C GLY A 113 3.54 5.53 3.17
N ASP A 114 4.12 5.77 4.34
CA ASP A 114 3.42 5.72 5.62
C ASP A 114 2.30 6.78 5.70
N SER A 115 2.59 7.99 5.23
CA SER A 115 1.63 9.09 5.17
C SER A 115 0.55 8.87 4.13
N PHE A 116 0.88 8.26 2.98
CA PHE A 116 -0.14 7.78 2.04
C PHE A 116 -1.08 6.78 2.71
N ASN A 117 -0.53 5.76 3.37
CA ASN A 117 -1.33 4.72 4.05
C ASN A 117 -2.26 5.35 5.09
N ALA A 118 -1.77 6.29 5.89
CA ALA A 118 -2.58 6.98 6.89
C ALA A 118 -3.77 7.72 6.26
N GLY A 119 -3.52 8.52 5.21
CA GLY A 119 -4.58 9.27 4.53
C GLY A 119 -5.59 8.36 3.83
N PHE A 120 -5.11 7.30 3.18
CA PHE A 120 -5.96 6.30 2.54
C PHE A 120 -6.84 5.57 3.55
N LEU A 121 -6.26 5.03 4.63
CA LEU A 121 -6.98 4.23 5.61
C LEU A 121 -8.04 5.06 6.33
N VAL A 122 -7.73 6.30 6.73
CA VAL A 122 -8.73 7.19 7.34
C VAL A 122 -9.90 7.45 6.39
N ALA A 123 -9.64 7.80 5.13
CA ALA A 123 -10.70 8.04 4.15
C ALA A 123 -11.53 6.79 3.86
N HIS A 124 -10.88 5.64 3.67
CA HIS A 124 -11.56 4.38 3.36
C HIS A 124 -12.41 3.90 4.54
N MET A 125 -11.88 3.94 5.77
CA MET A 125 -12.59 3.53 6.99
C MET A 125 -13.75 4.46 7.35
N THR A 126 -13.77 5.68 6.82
CA THR A 126 -14.89 6.64 6.99
C THR A 126 -15.91 6.57 5.84
N GLY A 127 -15.80 5.58 4.96
CA GLY A 127 -16.78 5.30 3.90
C GLY A 127 -16.50 5.97 2.56
N SER A 128 -15.32 6.54 2.36
CA SER A 128 -14.92 7.08 1.05
C SER A 128 -14.74 5.96 0.02
N GLY A 129 -15.07 6.25 -1.25
CA GLY A 129 -14.72 5.39 -2.37
C GLY A 129 -13.21 5.28 -2.57
N LEU A 130 -12.77 4.28 -3.34
CA LEU A 130 -11.34 4.01 -3.55
C LEU A 130 -10.61 5.21 -4.16
N VAL A 131 -11.22 5.91 -5.11
CA VAL A 131 -10.61 7.06 -5.78
C VAL A 131 -10.43 8.21 -4.79
N GLU A 132 -11.45 8.52 -3.98
CA GLU A 132 -11.37 9.54 -2.95
C GLU A 132 -10.34 9.18 -1.86
N ALA A 133 -10.26 7.91 -1.48
CA ALA A 133 -9.28 7.44 -0.51
C ALA A 133 -7.84 7.51 -1.06
N MET A 134 -7.61 7.12 -2.32
CA MET A 134 -6.31 7.30 -2.98
C MET A 134 -5.93 8.78 -3.10
N ALA A 135 -6.89 9.65 -3.38
CA ALA A 135 -6.66 11.09 -3.40
C ALA A 135 -6.27 11.64 -2.01
N ALA A 136 -6.95 11.19 -0.94
CA ALA A 136 -6.62 11.59 0.43
C ALA A 136 -5.23 11.13 0.86
N GLY A 137 -4.87 9.87 0.57
CA GLY A 137 -3.52 9.35 0.80
C GLY A 137 -2.46 10.14 0.04
N SER A 138 -2.69 10.38 -1.25
CA SER A 138 -1.78 11.16 -2.10
C SER A 138 -1.61 12.60 -1.61
N ALA A 139 -2.70 13.24 -1.17
CA ALA A 139 -2.67 14.60 -0.64
C ALA A 139 -1.89 14.69 0.68
N LEU A 140 -1.98 13.67 1.54
CA LEU A 140 -1.20 13.62 2.77
C LEU A 140 0.29 13.38 2.48
N ALA A 141 0.63 12.43 1.61
CA ALA A 141 2.01 12.19 1.19
C ALA A 141 2.65 13.43 0.55
N ALA A 142 1.92 14.11 -0.34
CA ALA A 142 2.32 15.37 -0.96
C ALA A 142 2.69 16.48 0.04
N ARG A 143 2.04 16.48 1.21
CA ARG A 143 2.37 17.44 2.29
C ARG A 143 3.62 17.02 3.04
N VAL A 144 3.75 15.73 3.33
CA VAL A 144 4.90 15.18 4.05
C VAL A 144 6.19 15.38 3.25
N ILE A 145 6.18 15.04 1.97
CA ILE A 145 7.40 15.08 1.16
C ILE A 145 7.94 16.49 0.86
N ARG A 146 7.15 17.53 1.16
CA ARG A 146 7.54 18.94 1.00
C ARG A 146 8.13 19.53 2.28
N GLN A 147 8.52 18.69 3.23
CA GLN A 147 9.13 19.10 4.47
C GLN A 147 10.29 18.16 4.82
N PRO A 148 11.34 18.63 5.51
CA PRO A 148 12.40 17.76 5.99
C PRO A 148 11.91 16.82 7.11
N GLY A 149 12.23 15.54 7.02
CA GLY A 149 11.93 14.55 8.05
C GLY A 149 10.51 13.99 8.03
N ALA A 150 10.32 12.89 8.77
CA ALA A 150 9.09 12.08 8.73
C ALA A 150 7.86 12.72 9.40
N LEU A 151 8.07 13.55 10.43
CA LEU A 151 6.98 14.16 11.21
C LEU A 151 6.82 15.63 10.83
N VAL A 152 5.73 15.91 10.13
CA VAL A 152 5.35 17.28 9.75
C VAL A 152 4.56 17.97 10.86
N PRO A 153 4.60 19.32 10.97
CA PRO A 153 3.80 20.06 11.93
C PRO A 153 2.29 19.75 11.79
N PRO A 154 1.53 19.77 12.90
CA PRO A 154 0.09 19.51 12.87
C PRO A 154 -0.64 20.43 11.91
N VAL A 155 -1.75 19.94 11.34
CA VAL A 155 -2.69 20.78 10.59
C VAL A 155 -3.41 21.67 11.61
N THR A 156 -3.18 22.98 11.55
CA THR A 156 -4.02 23.99 12.21
C THR A 156 -5.29 24.24 11.43
#